data_AF-A0A6G0YTB5-F1
#
_entry.id   AF-A0A6G0YTB5-F1
#
_cell.length_a   1.000
_cell.length_b   1.000
_cell.length_c   1.000
_cell.angle_alpha   90.00
_cell.angle_beta   90.00
_cell.angle_gamma   90.00
#
_symmetry.space_group_name_H-M   'P 1'
#
loop_
_entity.id
_entity.type
_entity.pdbx_description
1 polymer ?
#
loop_
_entity_poly.entity_id
_entity_poly.type
_entity_poly.pdbx_seq_one_letter_code
_entity_poly.pdbx_strand_id
1 'polypeptide(L)'
;MKLEINIRLNAANRCYYVLRTLFKSKLLSRKTKEHLYISYIRPVLTYACATWATTKGDDEKLRLFERKILRKIYGPVFNNSEQKLKIRTNTQLYQLYKREDVVQFTRVTRIEWAGYVWRADGSILKEALTYMIRGKRPRGRPRKRWKDSVKELLEEIGGDWEQGYNRERWKELVLAAKSLNGS
;
A
#
# COMPACT_ATOMS: atom_id res chain seq x y z
N MET A 1 5.26 11.78 9.07
CA MET A 1 4.48 10.93 8.14
C MET A 1 4.19 11.62 6.81
N LYS A 2 3.40 12.71 6.77
CA LYS A 2 3.07 13.42 5.51
C LYS A 2 4.30 13.78 4.65
N LEU A 3 5.37 14.27 5.28
CA LEU A 3 6.62 14.61 4.58
C LEU A 3 7.25 13.38 3.90
N GLU A 4 7.40 12.27 4.64
CA GLU A 4 7.99 11.03 4.12
C GLU A 4 7.23 10.49 2.90
N ILE A 5 5.89 10.43 3.00
CA ILE A 5 5.05 9.94 1.89
C ILE A 5 5.21 10.84 0.66
N ASN A 6 5.26 12.16 0.85
CA ASN A 6 5.51 13.09 -0.24
C ASN A 6 6.91 12.89 -0.86
N ILE A 7 7.95 12.62 -0.06
CA ILE A 7 9.29 12.32 -0.56
C ILE A 7 9.27 11.07 -1.45
N ARG A 8 8.62 9.98 -0.99
CA ARG A 8 8.49 8.75 -1.78
C ARG A 8 7.66 8.92 -3.04
N LEU A 9 6.56 9.67 -2.96
CA LEU A 9 5.76 10.04 -4.12
C LEU A 9 6.59 10.81 -5.14
N ASN A 10 7.38 11.79 -4.71
CA ASN A 10 8.25 12.56 -5.59
C ASN A 10 9.33 11.70 -6.24
N ALA A 11 9.98 10.82 -5.47
CA ALA A 11 10.98 9.88 -6.00
C ALA A 11 10.37 8.90 -7.02
N ALA A 12 9.23 8.29 -6.69
CA ALA A 12 8.51 7.40 -7.60
C ALA A 12 8.02 8.14 -8.85
N ASN A 13 7.60 9.40 -8.71
CA ASN A 13 7.18 10.24 -9.83
C ASN A 13 8.35 10.53 -10.78
N ARG A 14 9.55 10.82 -10.26
CA ARG A 14 10.77 10.94 -11.08
C ARG A 14 11.04 9.65 -11.85
N CYS A 15 11.01 8.49 -11.18
CA CYS A 15 11.18 7.18 -11.80
C CYS A 15 10.15 6.93 -12.92
N TYR A 16 8.89 7.26 -12.68
CA TYR A 16 7.82 7.18 -13.68
C TYR A 16 8.12 8.04 -14.92
N TYR A 17 8.61 9.27 -14.75
CA TYR A 17 8.92 10.14 -15.90
C TYR A 17 10.08 9.62 -16.74
N VAL A 18 11.09 8.99 -16.12
CA VAL A 18 12.17 8.30 -16.84
C VAL A 18 11.62 7.15 -17.67
N LEU A 19 10.76 6.31 -17.09
CA LEU A 19 10.17 5.14 -17.75
C LEU A 19 8.96 5.46 -18.65
N ARG A 20 8.59 6.73 -18.78
CA ARG A 20 7.38 7.19 -19.48
C ARG A 20 7.34 6.74 -20.95
N THR A 21 8.49 6.71 -21.62
CA THR A 21 8.62 6.27 -23.01
C THR A 21 8.26 4.80 -23.17
N LEU A 22 8.71 3.95 -22.23
CA LEU A 22 8.36 2.53 -22.19
C LEU A 22 6.86 2.31 -21.99
N PHE A 23 6.24 3.05 -21.07
CA PHE A 23 4.78 2.96 -20.87
C PHE A 23 3.98 3.43 -22.09
N LYS A 24 4.52 4.35 -22.90
CA LYS A 24 3.91 4.81 -24.16
C LYS A 24 4.13 3.85 -25.33
N SER A 25 5.20 3.07 -25.33
CA SER A 25 5.57 2.20 -26.44
C SER A 25 4.45 1.21 -26.80
N LYS A 26 4.12 1.09 -28.09
CA LYS A 26 3.18 0.07 -28.59
C LYS A 26 3.82 -1.31 -28.73
N LEU A 27 5.15 -1.39 -28.70
CA LEU A 27 5.90 -2.64 -28.81
C LEU A 27 5.83 -3.49 -27.53
N LEU A 28 5.63 -2.83 -26.39
CA LEU A 28 5.54 -3.51 -25.09
C LEU A 28 4.10 -3.90 -24.78
N SER A 29 3.91 -5.17 -24.40
CA SER A 29 2.63 -5.66 -23.91
C SER A 29 2.21 -4.96 -22.62
N ARG A 30 0.91 -4.94 -22.32
CA ARG A 30 0.37 -4.41 -21.05
C ARG A 30 0.97 -5.14 -19.85
N LYS A 31 1.10 -6.48 -19.94
CA LYS A 31 1.68 -7.33 -18.89
C LYS A 31 3.15 -6.97 -18.61
N THR A 32 3.95 -6.69 -19.63
CA THR A 32 5.35 -6.26 -19.46
C THR A 32 5.42 -4.90 -18.77
N LYS A 33 4.54 -3.97 -19.15
CA LYS A 33 4.46 -2.65 -18.50
C LYS A 33 4.01 -2.74 -17.04
N GLU A 34 3.08 -3.62 -16.71
CA GLU A 34 2.72 -3.91 -15.32
C GLU A 34 3.92 -4.41 -14.51
N HIS A 35 4.71 -5.34 -15.08
CA HIS A 35 5.94 -5.81 -14.43
C HIS A 35 6.95 -4.68 -14.23
N LEU A 36 7.11 -3.76 -15.18
CA LEU A 36 7.97 -2.59 -15.01
C LEU A 36 7.52 -1.71 -13.84
N TYR A 37 6.22 -1.45 -13.73
CA TYR A 37 5.67 -0.71 -12.59
C TYR A 37 5.99 -1.43 -11.26
N ILE A 38 5.68 -2.72 -11.20
CA ILE A 38 5.83 -3.56 -10.01
C ILE A 38 7.28 -3.67 -9.55
N SER A 39 8.23 -3.76 -10.48
CA SER A 39 9.63 -4.07 -10.19
C SER A 39 10.48 -2.82 -9.95
N TYR A 40 10.15 -1.70 -10.61
CA TYR A 40 10.96 -0.47 -10.52
C TYR A 40 10.28 0.64 -9.72
N ILE A 41 9.03 0.95 -10.02
CA ILE A 41 8.36 2.14 -9.45
C ILE A 41 7.77 1.82 -8.07
N ARG A 42 7.08 0.68 -7.95
CA ARG A 42 6.41 0.30 -6.72
C ARG A 42 7.39 0.18 -5.54
N PRO A 43 8.60 -0.43 -5.66
CA PRO A 43 9.53 -0.50 -4.54
C PRO A 43 10.06 0.87 -4.10
N VAL A 44 10.27 1.79 -5.05
CA VAL A 44 10.66 3.18 -4.74
C VAL A 44 9.54 3.90 -3.97
N LEU A 45 8.29 3.67 -4.39
CA LEU A 45 7.12 4.24 -3.74
C LEU A 45 6.86 3.65 -2.35
N THR A 46 7.01 2.34 -2.18
CA THR A 46 6.67 1.60 -0.95
C THR A 46 7.85 1.39 -0.01
N TYR A 47 8.98 2.06 -0.28
CA TYR A 47 10.13 1.98 0.61
C TYR A 47 9.76 2.40 2.04
N ALA A 48 10.10 1.55 3.01
CA ALA A 48 9.77 1.72 4.43
C ALA A 48 8.27 1.81 4.75
N CYS A 49 7.37 1.43 3.83
CA CYS A 49 5.92 1.52 4.05
C CYS A 49 5.42 0.72 5.27
N ALA A 50 6.17 -0.31 5.65
CA ALA A 50 5.97 -1.11 6.86
C ALA A 50 5.86 -0.27 8.15
N THR A 51 6.53 0.87 8.23
CA THR A 51 6.59 1.72 9.44
C THR A 51 5.57 2.86 9.42
N TRP A 52 4.79 2.99 8.34
CA TRP A 52 3.92 4.15 8.15
C TRP A 52 2.61 4.02 8.91
N ALA A 53 2.25 5.06 9.67
CA ALA A 53 0.90 5.25 10.20
C ALA A 53 0.08 6.11 9.21
N THR A 54 -0.41 5.49 8.14
CA THR A 54 -1.13 6.21 7.07
C THR A 54 -2.51 6.67 7.51
N THR A 55 -2.93 7.83 7.01
CA THR A 55 -4.31 8.33 7.13
C THR A 55 -5.07 8.07 5.82
N LYS A 56 -6.41 8.13 5.86
CA LYS A 56 -7.25 7.98 4.64
C LYS A 56 -6.81 8.91 3.48
N GLY A 57 -6.39 10.13 3.81
CA GLY A 57 -5.90 11.09 2.80
C GLY A 57 -4.53 10.73 2.24
N ASP A 58 -3.67 10.07 3.03
CA ASP A 58 -2.38 9.56 2.53
C ASP A 58 -2.59 8.34 1.63
N ASP A 59 -3.50 7.44 2.03
CA ASP A 59 -3.88 6.27 1.23
C ASP A 59 -4.45 6.69 -0.13
N GLU A 60 -5.31 7.71 -0.18
CA GLU A 60 -5.85 8.20 -1.45
C GLU A 60 -4.77 8.81 -2.35
N LYS A 61 -3.75 9.49 -1.79
CA LYS A 61 -2.62 9.98 -2.59
C LYS A 61 -1.84 8.83 -3.23
N LEU A 62 -1.60 7.74 -2.50
CA LEU A 62 -0.95 6.54 -3.03
C LEU A 62 -1.79 5.92 -4.14
N ARG A 63 -3.11 5.78 -3.94
CA ARG A 63 -4.04 5.28 -4.97
C ARG A 63 -4.05 6.17 -6.20
N LEU A 64 -4.11 7.49 -6.05
CA LEU A 64 -4.08 8.43 -7.17
C LEU A 64 -2.79 8.28 -8.00
N PHE A 65 -1.65 8.11 -7.34
CA PHE A 65 -0.38 7.88 -8.00
C PHE A 65 -0.36 6.54 -8.77
N GLU A 66 -0.82 5.45 -8.17
CA GLU A 66 -0.91 4.15 -8.85
C GLU A 66 -1.88 4.22 -10.05
N ARG A 67 -3.08 4.77 -9.86
CA ARG A 67 -4.07 4.93 -10.94
C ARG A 67 -3.52 5.80 -12.08
N LYS A 68 -2.69 6.81 -11.81
CA LYS A 68 -2.01 7.60 -12.86
C LYS A 68 -1.16 6.72 -13.76
N ILE A 69 -0.40 5.78 -13.18
CA ILE A 69 0.46 4.86 -13.94
C ILE A 69 -0.38 3.81 -14.67
N LEU A 70 -1.33 3.17 -13.97
CA LEU A 70 -2.18 2.13 -14.56
C LEU A 70 -2.99 2.68 -15.75
N ARG A 71 -3.54 3.90 -15.66
CA ARG A 71 -4.23 4.52 -16.81
C ARG A 71 -3.30 4.75 -17.99
N LYS A 72 -2.00 4.96 -17.76
CA LYS A 72 -1.03 5.05 -18.84
C LYS A 72 -0.74 3.69 -19.49
N ILE A 73 -0.72 2.63 -18.69
CA ILE A 73 -0.50 1.24 -19.16
C ILE A 73 -1.68 0.75 -20.00
N TYR A 74 -2.90 0.87 -19.47
CA TYR A 74 -4.09 0.36 -20.14
C TYR A 74 -4.59 1.30 -21.23
N GLY A 75 -4.44 2.62 -21.06
CA GLY A 75 -4.86 3.65 -22.01
C GLY A 75 -6.34 4.05 -21.87
N PRO A 76 -6.94 4.63 -22.93
CA PRO A 76 -8.38 4.91 -23.01
C PRO A 76 -9.19 3.66 -23.44
N VAL A 77 -10.52 3.74 -23.25
CA VAL A 77 -11.50 2.77 -23.74
C VAL A 77 -12.40 3.45 -24.77
N PHE A 78 -12.76 2.73 -25.83
CA PHE A 78 -13.71 3.23 -26.83
C PHE A 78 -15.13 2.94 -26.36
N ASN A 79 -15.98 3.98 -26.35
CA ASN A 79 -17.39 3.84 -26.00
C ASN A 79 -18.22 3.71 -27.28
N ASN A 80 -18.76 2.52 -27.55
CA ASN A 80 -19.53 2.24 -28.76
C ASN A 80 -20.80 3.11 -28.88
N SER A 81 -21.44 3.44 -27.75
CA SER A 81 -22.69 4.22 -27.72
C SER A 81 -22.48 5.68 -28.14
N GLU A 82 -21.32 6.26 -27.80
CA GLU A 82 -21.03 7.67 -28.06
C GLU A 82 -19.99 7.88 -29.18
N GLN A 83 -19.46 6.79 -29.76
CA GLN A 83 -18.40 6.81 -30.77
C GLN A 83 -17.17 7.65 -30.35
N LYS A 84 -16.84 7.65 -29.04
CA LYS A 84 -15.78 8.49 -28.46
C LYS A 84 -14.84 7.69 -27.57
N LEU A 85 -13.56 8.08 -27.58
CA LEU A 85 -12.57 7.60 -26.63
C LEU A 85 -12.79 8.26 -25.27
N LYS A 86 -12.98 7.44 -24.23
CA LYS A 86 -13.11 7.90 -22.84
C LYS A 86 -11.95 7.43 -21.97
N ILE A 87 -11.66 8.24 -20.96
CA ILE A 87 -10.75 7.83 -19.87
C ILE A 87 -11.44 6.72 -19.08
N ARG A 88 -10.72 5.63 -18.80
CA ARG A 88 -11.25 4.52 -18.02
C ARG A 88 -11.63 4.95 -16.59
N THR A 89 -12.77 4.42 -16.12
CA THR A 89 -13.19 4.59 -14.73
C THR A 89 -12.29 3.82 -13.77
N ASN A 90 -12.34 4.14 -12.47
CA ASN A 90 -11.55 3.45 -11.46
C ASN A 90 -11.92 1.96 -11.36
N THR A 91 -13.21 1.64 -11.47
CA THR A 91 -13.72 0.26 -11.41
C THR A 91 -13.19 -0.59 -12.57
N GLN A 92 -13.27 -0.08 -13.80
CA GLN A 92 -12.70 -0.73 -14.98
C GLN A 92 -11.19 -0.94 -14.86
N LEU A 93 -10.48 0.02 -14.25
CA LEU A 93 -9.04 -0.06 -14.07
C LEU A 93 -8.65 -1.20 -13.12
N TYR A 94 -9.34 -1.33 -11.99
CA TYR A 94 -9.08 -2.40 -11.02
C TYR A 94 -9.47 -3.78 -11.58
N GLN A 95 -10.55 -3.87 -12.36
CA GLN A 95 -10.94 -5.11 -13.06
C GLN A 95 -9.90 -5.59 -14.07
N LEU A 96 -9.12 -4.66 -14.67
CA LEU A 96 -8.03 -5.00 -15.58
C LEU A 96 -6.75 -5.38 -14.83
N TYR A 97 -6.42 -4.65 -13.77
CA TYR A 97 -5.19 -4.87 -13.01
C TYR A 97 -5.20 -6.19 -12.24
N LYS A 98 -6.37 -6.60 -11.70
CA LYS A 98 -6.59 -7.90 -11.01
C LYS A 98 -5.52 -8.26 -9.98
N ARG A 99 -4.94 -7.25 -9.34
CA ARG A 99 -3.89 -7.36 -8.33
C ARG A 99 -4.19 -6.42 -7.18
N GLU A 100 -3.57 -6.68 -6.05
CA GLU A 100 -3.61 -5.80 -4.88
C GLU A 100 -3.13 -4.39 -5.26
N ASP A 101 -3.88 -3.39 -4.80
CA ASP A 101 -3.48 -2.00 -4.92
C ASP A 101 -2.33 -1.67 -3.97
N VAL A 102 -1.67 -0.52 -4.20
CA VAL A 102 -0.52 -0.08 -3.38
C VAL A 102 -0.85 0.11 -1.89
N VAL A 103 -2.10 0.44 -1.56
CA VAL A 103 -2.52 0.63 -0.17
C VAL A 103 -2.67 -0.72 0.52
N GLN A 104 -3.29 -1.70 -0.13
CA GLN A 104 -3.35 -3.08 0.37
C GLN A 104 -1.96 -3.67 0.52
N PHE A 105 -1.08 -3.47 -0.47
CA PHE A 105 0.34 -3.85 -0.35
C PHE A 105 0.99 -3.24 0.91
N THR A 106 0.76 -1.95 1.17
CA THR A 106 1.29 -1.26 2.36
C THR A 106 0.71 -1.82 3.66
N ARG A 107 -0.59 -2.11 3.71
CA ARG A 107 -1.28 -2.70 4.88
C ARG A 107 -0.74 -4.08 5.20
N VAL A 108 -0.61 -4.94 4.19
CA VAL A 108 -0.06 -6.29 4.31
C VAL A 108 1.39 -6.24 4.78
N THR A 109 2.23 -5.43 4.14
CA THR A 109 3.65 -5.26 4.52
C THR A 109 3.78 -4.81 5.98
N ARG A 110 2.85 -3.96 6.45
CA ARG A 110 2.80 -3.52 7.85
C ARG A 110 2.52 -4.67 8.82
N ILE A 111 1.60 -5.58 8.51
CA ILE A 111 1.34 -6.78 9.35
C ILE A 111 2.53 -7.73 9.31
N GLU A 112 3.10 -7.99 8.14
CA GLU A 112 4.28 -8.85 8.00
C GLU A 112 5.41 -8.34 8.91
N TRP A 113 5.66 -7.02 8.90
CA TRP A 113 6.63 -6.37 9.78
C TRP A 113 6.22 -6.41 11.25
N ALA A 114 4.94 -6.22 11.57
CA ALA A 114 4.45 -6.26 12.94
C ALA A 114 4.69 -7.62 13.59
N GLY A 115 4.46 -8.72 12.87
CA GLY A 115 4.76 -10.06 13.38
C GLY A 115 6.26 -10.28 13.58
N TYR A 116 7.09 -9.76 12.68
CA TYR A 116 8.55 -9.81 12.85
C TYR A 116 8.98 -9.09 14.14
N VAL A 117 8.54 -7.85 14.34
CA VAL A 117 8.84 -7.07 15.56
C VAL A 117 8.28 -7.77 16.80
N TRP A 118 7.09 -8.37 16.71
CA TRP A 118 6.47 -9.05 17.84
C TRP A 118 7.23 -10.31 18.27
N ARG A 119 7.90 -11.01 17.36
CA ARG A 119 8.69 -12.22 17.68
C ARG A 119 10.15 -11.92 18.04
N ALA A 120 10.60 -10.68 17.84
CA ALA A 120 11.98 -10.28 18.13
C ALA A 120 12.14 -9.94 19.63
N ASP A 121 12.02 -10.97 20.48
CA ASP A 121 12.16 -10.82 21.93
C ASP A 121 13.57 -10.33 22.30
N GLY A 122 13.66 -9.44 23.29
CA GLY A 122 14.90 -8.76 23.67
C GLY A 122 15.38 -7.70 22.68
N SER A 123 14.65 -7.44 21.58
CA SER A 123 14.98 -6.34 20.67
C SER A 123 14.45 -5.00 21.17
N ILE A 124 15.24 -3.95 20.94
CA ILE A 124 14.85 -2.54 21.19
C ILE A 124 13.52 -2.20 20.49
N LEU A 125 13.24 -2.81 19.33
CA LEU A 125 12.01 -2.59 18.58
C LEU A 125 10.77 -3.14 19.32
N LYS A 126 10.87 -4.36 19.86
CA LYS A 126 9.80 -4.97 20.67
C LYS A 126 9.60 -4.20 21.97
N GLU A 127 10.68 -3.80 22.62
CA GLU A 127 10.64 -2.96 23.82
C GLU A 127 9.96 -1.62 23.52
N ALA A 128 10.38 -0.89 22.48
CA ALA A 128 9.78 0.38 22.09
C ALA A 128 8.29 0.25 21.71
N LEU A 129 7.87 -0.89 21.14
CA LEU A 129 6.47 -1.16 20.78
C LEU A 129 5.58 -1.44 22.01
N THR A 130 6.12 -2.15 23.00
CA THR A 130 5.42 -2.53 24.22
C THR A 130 5.47 -1.44 25.29
N TYR A 131 6.48 -0.57 25.24
CA TYR A 131 6.70 0.51 26.19
C TYR A 131 5.49 1.45 26.27
N MET A 132 4.92 1.54 27.47
CA MET A 132 3.86 2.49 27.79
C MET A 132 4.45 3.77 28.37
N ILE A 133 4.38 4.86 27.62
CA ILE A 133 4.72 6.19 28.15
C ILE A 133 3.63 6.57 29.17
N ARG A 134 4.01 6.69 30.45
CA ARG A 134 3.11 7.15 31.51
C ARG A 134 2.81 8.64 31.30
N GLY A 135 1.56 8.97 30.95
CA GLY A 135 1.09 10.34 30.76
C GLY A 135 -0.27 10.41 30.06
N LYS A 136 -1.07 11.43 30.35
CA LYS A 136 -2.32 11.71 29.63
C LYS A 136 -2.00 12.44 28.33
N ARG A 137 -2.62 12.03 27.23
CA ARG A 137 -2.48 12.74 25.94
C ARG A 137 -3.20 14.09 25.99
N PRO A 138 -2.68 15.12 25.30
CA PRO A 138 -3.39 16.38 25.17
C PRO A 138 -4.77 16.17 24.51
N ARG A 139 -5.75 16.97 24.93
CA ARG A 139 -7.09 17.00 24.33
C ARG A 139 -7.02 17.60 22.92
N GLY A 140 -7.76 17.01 21.98
CA GLY A 140 -7.74 17.34 20.55
C GLY A 140 -7.69 16.07 19.70
N ARG A 141 -7.54 16.18 18.37
CA ARG A 141 -7.40 15.01 17.48
C ARG A 141 -5.98 14.44 17.59
N PRO A 142 -5.75 13.32 18.29
CA PRO A 142 -4.41 12.77 18.43
C PRO A 142 -3.95 12.20 17.09
N ARG A 143 -2.64 12.24 16.82
CA ARG A 143 -2.09 11.57 15.63
C ARG A 143 -2.27 10.07 15.77
N LYS A 144 -2.78 9.41 14.72
CA LYS A 144 -2.87 7.94 14.65
C LYS A 144 -1.48 7.33 14.83
N ARG A 145 -1.30 6.41 15.78
CA ARG A 145 -0.02 5.72 15.98
C ARG A 145 0.08 4.54 15.02
N TRP A 146 1.31 4.10 14.79
CA TRP A 146 1.56 2.89 14.01
C TRP A 146 0.91 1.66 14.66
N LYS A 147 1.03 1.51 15.99
CA LYS A 147 0.39 0.42 16.75
C LYS A 147 -1.13 0.42 16.59
N ASP A 148 -1.77 1.59 16.57
CA ASP A 148 -3.22 1.73 16.35
C ASP A 148 -3.59 1.24 14.94
N SER A 149 -2.81 1.61 13.92
CA SER A 149 -3.01 1.13 12.54
C SER A 149 -2.85 -0.37 12.36
N VAL A 150 -1.99 -1.02 13.16
CA VAL A 150 -1.86 -2.49 13.14
C VAL A 150 -3.01 -3.13 13.88
N LYS A 151 -3.40 -2.61 15.05
CA LYS A 151 -4.53 -3.12 15.84
C LYS A 151 -5.83 -3.10 15.03
N GLU A 152 -6.15 -1.97 14.39
CA GLU A 152 -7.33 -1.86 13.53
C GLU A 152 -7.33 -2.89 12.39
N LEU A 153 -6.16 -3.16 11.81
CA LEU A 153 -6.05 -4.12 10.71
C LEU A 153 -6.16 -5.57 11.19
N LEU A 154 -5.63 -5.88 12.38
CA LEU A 154 -5.79 -7.18 13.03
C LEU A 154 -7.26 -7.43 13.38
N GLU A 155 -7.95 -6.43 13.94
CA GLU A 155 -9.38 -6.51 14.24
C GLU A 155 -10.22 -6.79 12.98
N GLU A 156 -9.89 -6.16 11.85
CA GLU A 156 -10.58 -6.37 10.56
C GLU A 156 -10.42 -7.79 10.01
N ILE A 157 -9.30 -8.46 10.30
CA ILE A 157 -9.05 -9.86 9.89
C ILE A 157 -9.35 -10.89 10.99
N GLY A 158 -9.94 -10.46 12.12
CA GLY A 158 -10.28 -11.34 13.24
C GLY A 158 -9.05 -11.90 13.99
N GLY A 159 -7.95 -11.15 14.01
CA GLY A 159 -6.69 -11.54 14.66
C GLY A 159 -6.31 -10.65 15.84
N ASP A 160 -5.26 -11.06 16.55
CA ASP A 160 -4.63 -10.29 17.62
C ASP A 160 -3.10 -10.48 17.65
N TRP A 161 -2.41 -9.59 18.37
CA TRP A 161 -0.96 -9.61 18.56
C TRP A 161 -0.45 -10.92 19.15
N GLU A 162 -1.19 -11.58 20.05
CA GLU A 162 -0.75 -12.83 20.69
C GLU A 162 -0.48 -13.95 19.68
N GLN A 163 -1.26 -13.98 18.59
CA GLN A 163 -1.09 -14.93 17.49
C GLN A 163 0.24 -14.72 16.74
N GLY A 164 0.94 -13.61 16.99
CA GLY A 164 2.25 -13.30 16.44
C GLY A 164 3.35 -14.28 16.84
N TYR A 165 3.26 -14.95 17.99
CA TYR A 165 4.27 -15.95 18.40
C TYR A 165 4.21 -17.22 17.54
N ASN A 166 3.02 -17.62 17.10
CA ASN A 166 2.86 -18.73 16.17
C ASN A 166 3.06 -18.23 14.74
N ARG A 167 4.18 -18.64 14.11
CA ARG A 167 4.55 -18.21 12.75
C ARG A 167 3.54 -18.68 11.69
N GLU A 168 2.94 -19.86 11.86
CA GLU A 168 1.95 -20.39 10.93
C GLU A 168 0.64 -19.61 11.05
N ARG A 169 0.16 -19.41 12.27
CA ARG A 169 -1.02 -18.60 12.53
C ARG A 169 -0.86 -17.17 12.03
N TRP A 170 0.32 -16.57 12.21
CA TRP A 170 0.59 -15.24 11.67
C TRP A 170 0.60 -15.20 10.14
N LYS A 171 1.08 -16.26 9.48
CA LYS A 171 1.01 -16.37 8.01
C LYS A 171 -0.45 -16.42 7.54
N GLU A 172 -1.32 -17.15 8.23
CA GLU A 172 -2.76 -17.19 7.93
C GLU A 172 -3.39 -15.80 8.01
N LEU A 173 -3.07 -15.02 9.04
CA LEU A 173 -3.54 -13.63 9.17
C LEU A 173 -3.04 -12.74 8.02
N VAL A 174 -1.76 -12.87 7.64
CA VAL A 174 -1.20 -12.15 6.49
C VAL A 174 -1.92 -12.53 5.20
N LEU A 175 -2.27 -13.81 5.01
CA LEU A 175 -3.04 -14.29 3.85
C LEU A 175 -4.49 -13.77 3.87
N ALA A 176 -5.11 -13.71 5.04
CA ALA A 176 -6.42 -13.10 5.22
C ALA A 176 -6.37 -11.61 4.84
N ALA A 177 -5.35 -10.88 5.30
CA ALA A 177 -5.14 -9.47 4.95
C ALA A 177 -4.91 -9.25 3.45
N LYS A 178 -4.18 -10.15 2.77
CA LYS A 178 -4.02 -10.13 1.30
C LYS A 178 -5.34 -10.35 0.56
N SER A 179 -6.27 -11.07 1.18
CA SER A 179 -7.57 -11.43 0.61
C SER A 179 -8.64 -10.35 0.79
N LEU A 180 -8.43 -9.34 1.64
CA LEU A 180 -9.30 -8.18 1.86
C LEU A 180 -9.36 -7.20 0.67
N ASN A 181 -9.20 -7.68 -0.58
CA ASN A 181 -9.17 -6.82 -1.77
C ASN A 181 -10.36 -5.85 -1.75
N GLY A 182 -10.01 -4.56 -1.80
CA GLY A 182 -10.84 -3.46 -1.32
C GLY A 182 -12.25 -3.44 -1.90
N SER A 183 -13.22 -3.46 -0.98
CA SER A 183 -14.58 -2.95 -1.18
C SER A 183 -14.58 -1.53 -1.75
#